data_AF-A0A7V4G214-F1
#
_entry.id   AF-A0A7V4G214-F1
#
_cell.length_a   1.000
_cell.length_b   1.000
_cell.length_c   1.000
_cell.angle_alpha   90.00
_cell.angle_beta   90.00
_cell.angle_gamma   90.00
#
_symmetry.space_group_name_H-M   'P 1'
#
loop_
_entity.id
_entity.type
_entity.pdbx_description
1 polymer ?
#
loop_
_entity_poly.entity_id
_entity_poly.type
_entity_poly.pdbx_seq_one_letter_code
_entity_poly.pdbx_strand_id
1 'polypeptide(L)' 'MPYVTGLTRGRTEWIPKFVKAVDDNKCIGCGRCMKICA' A
#
# COMPACT_ATOMS: atom_id res chain seq x y z
N MET A 1 -7.76 -15.46 5.03
CA MET A 1 -6.46 -15.34 5.71
C MET A 1 -5.61 -14.30 4.99
N PRO A 2 -5.18 -13.19 5.62
CA PRO A 2 -4.21 -12.29 5.01
C PRO A 2 -2.82 -12.96 5.00
N TYR A 3 -2.08 -12.82 3.91
CA TYR A 3 -0.75 -13.43 3.71
C TYR A 3 0.39 -12.59 4.29
N VAL A 4 0.17 -11.29 4.54
CA VAL A 4 1.10 -10.37 5.19
C VAL A 4 0.31 -9.43 6.11
N THR A 5 0.84 -9.15 7.30
CA THR A 5 0.29 -8.18 8.26
C THR A 5 1.42 -7.30 8.83
N GLY A 6 1.06 -6.13 9.36
CA GLY A 6 2.00 -5.22 10.03
C GLY A 6 1.31 -4.33 11.05
N LEU A 7 2.08 -3.54 11.78
CA LEU A 7 1.55 -2.54 12.72
C LEU A 7 1.73 -1.13 12.15
N THR A 8 0.70 -0.30 12.30
CA THR A 8 0.84 1.15 12.04
C THR A 8 1.69 1.81 13.13
N ARG A 9 2.09 3.07 12.90
CA ARG A 9 2.78 3.88 13.93
C ARG A 9 2.02 3.94 15.26
N GLY A 10 0.69 3.84 15.23
CA GLY A 10 -0.18 3.80 16.42
C GLY A 10 -0.34 2.41 17.04
N ARG A 11 0.46 1.41 16.62
CA ARG A 11 0.37 -0.01 17.03
C ARG A 11 -0.96 -0.68 16.74
N THR A 12 -1.74 -0.13 15.81
CA THR A 12 -2.93 -0.81 15.29
C THR A 12 -2.52 -1.79 14.19
N GLU A 13 -3.13 -2.97 14.19
CA GLU A 13 -2.96 -3.95 13.11
C GLU A 13 -3.38 -3.36 11.76
N TRP A 14 -2.57 -3.62 10.75
CA TRP A 14 -2.78 -3.15 9.39
C TRP A 14 -2.49 -4.26 8.40
N ILE A 15 -3.44 -4.46 7.49
CA ILE A 15 -3.31 -5.38 6.37
C ILE A 15 -2.96 -4.54 5.14
N PRO A 16 -1.78 -4.76 4.52
CA PRO A 16 -1.39 -4.02 3.33
C PRO A 16 -2.38 -4.23 2.18
N LYS A 17 -2.74 -3.12 1.54
CA LYS A 17 -3.49 -3.13 0.28
C LYS A 17 -2.50 -2.94 -0.87
N PHE A 18 -2.37 -3.96 -1.71
CA PHE A 18 -1.53 -3.90 -2.90
C PHE A 18 -2.34 -3.34 -4.06
N VAL A 19 -1.78 -2.32 -4.71
CA VAL A 19 -2.39 -1.70 -5.88
C VAL A 19 -2.18 -2.64 -7.06
N LYS A 20 -3.27 -3.04 -7.73
CA LYS A 20 -3.21 -3.88 -8.95
C LYS A 20 -3.18 -3.06 -10.23
N ALA A 21 -3.78 -1.86 -10.20
CA ALA A 21 -3.83 -0.93 -11.31
C ALA A 21 -3.92 0.51 -10.76
N VAL A 22 -3.39 1.48 -11.50
CA VAL A 22 -3.45 2.91 -11.17
C VAL A 22 -4.34 3.59 -12.22
N ASP A 23 -5.22 4.48 -11.78
CA ASP A 23 -5.96 5.37 -12.67
C ASP A 23 -5.11 6.61 -12.93
N ASP A 24 -4.59 6.73 -14.15
CA ASP A 24 -3.64 7.78 -14.52
C ASP A 24 -4.24 9.19 -14.38
N ASN A 25 -5.55 9.34 -14.54
CA ASN A 25 -6.23 10.64 -14.37
C ASN A 25 -6.30 11.09 -12.90
N LYS A 26 -6.16 10.15 -11.96
CA LYS A 26 -6.12 10.42 -10.50
C LYS A 26 -4.71 10.32 -9.93
N CYS A 27 -3.74 9.91 -10.75
CA CYS A 27 -2.37 9.73 -10.30
C CYS A 27 -1.70 11.09 -10.06
N ILE A 28 -1.19 11.29 -8.84
CA ILE A 28 -0.46 12.52 -8.45
C ILE A 28 1.05 12.31 -8.36
N GLY A 29 1.58 11.17 -8.80
CA GLY A 29 3.02 10.89 -8.80
C GLY A 29 3.66 10.66 -7.41
N CYS A 30 2.89 10.28 -6.38
CA CYS A 30 3.41 10.16 -5.01
C CYS A 30 4.35 8.97 -4.74
N GLY A 31 4.57 8.07 -5.70
CA GLY A 31 5.52 6.94 -5.58
C GLY A 31 5.15 5.84 -4.59
N ARG A 32 3.98 5.90 -3.93
CA ARG A 32 3.54 4.88 -2.94
C ARG A 32 3.41 3.48 -3.54
N CYS A 33 3.05 3.37 -4.82
CA CYS A 33 3.00 2.08 -5.52
C CYS A 33 4.39 1.46 -5.69
N MET A 34 5.42 2.25 -6.00
CA MET A 34 6.79 1.77 -6.24
C MET A 34 7.47 1.29 -4.95
N LYS A 35 7.22 1.96 -3.82
CA LYS A 35 7.84 1.63 -2.52
C LYS A 35 7.54 0.20 -2.04
N ILE A 36 6.49 -0.42 -2.56
CA ILE A 36 5.99 -1.73 -2.08
C ILE A 36 6.74 -2.90 -2.74
N CYS A 37 7.36 -2.70 -3.91
CA CYS A 37 8.04 -3.76 -4.68
C CYS A 37 9.56 -3.82 -4.49
N ALA A 38 10.15 -2.88 -3.74
CA ALA A 38 11.58 -2.83 -3.43
C ALA A 38 11.94 -3.69 -2.21
#